data_AF-A0A2C5YYN7-F1
#
_entry.id   AF-A0A2C5YYN7-F1
#
_cell.length_a   1.000
_cell.length_b   1.000
_cell.length_c   1.000
_cell.angle_alpha   90.00
_cell.angle_beta   90.00
_cell.angle_gamma   90.00
#
_symmetry.space_group_name_H-M   'P 1'
#
loop_
_entity.id
_entity.type
_entity.pdbx_description
1 polymer ?
#
loop_
_entity_poly.entity_id
_entity_poly.type
_entity_poly.pdbx_seq_one_letter_code
_entity_poly.pdbx_strand_id
1 'polypeptide(L)'
;MPTVLLVPLSSNAQFKPVVRKLSQQLRGLGVSSRVDDSSASIGKRYSRNDELGTPLGITVDFQTLQDGTVTLRDRDSTAQVRAGEAKILDAVRSLVDGSKSWDAIAAELPNQRAQWGRASNGPRVARRSDVAETGGERSP
;
A
#
# COMPACT_ATOMS: atom_id res chain seq x y z
N MET A 1 -18.04 -14.08 5.79
CA MET A 1 -17.68 -12.64 5.76
C MET A 1 -16.18 -12.51 5.55
N PRO A 2 -15.71 -11.66 4.64
CA PRO A 2 -14.29 -11.52 4.37
C PRO A 2 -13.56 -11.01 5.61
N THR A 3 -12.39 -11.57 5.88
CA THR A 3 -11.53 -11.20 7.02
C THR A 3 -10.40 -10.32 6.53
N VAL A 4 -10.11 -9.23 7.24
CA VAL A 4 -8.98 -8.34 6.97
C VAL A 4 -7.83 -8.68 7.90
N LEU A 5 -6.61 -8.75 7.35
CA LEU A 5 -5.41 -8.99 8.14
C LEU A 5 -4.83 -7.67 8.68
N LEU A 6 -4.48 -7.62 9.96
CA LEU A 6 -3.72 -6.54 10.60
C LEU A 6 -2.31 -7.02 10.88
N VAL A 7 -1.31 -6.33 10.32
CA VAL A 7 0.10 -6.71 10.37
C VAL A 7 0.95 -5.58 10.96
N PRO A 8 1.28 -5.60 12.25
CA PRO A 8 2.26 -4.66 12.79
C PRO A 8 3.66 -4.99 12.25
N LEU A 9 4.46 -3.99 11.89
CA LEU A 9 5.78 -4.21 11.29
C LEU A 9 6.72 -5.02 12.20
N SER A 10 6.58 -4.86 13.52
CA SER A 10 7.29 -5.64 14.53
C SER A 10 6.42 -5.91 15.77
N SER A 11 6.94 -6.67 16.72
CA SER A 11 6.31 -6.97 18.01
C SER A 11 6.39 -5.81 19.04
N ASN A 12 6.79 -4.61 18.60
CA ASN A 12 6.90 -3.44 19.47
C ASN A 12 5.53 -3.12 20.12
N ALA A 13 5.55 -2.93 21.45
CA ALA A 13 4.37 -2.61 22.24
C ALA A 13 3.66 -1.33 21.78
N GLN A 14 4.38 -0.38 21.16
CA GLN A 14 3.81 0.86 20.64
C GLN A 14 2.77 0.65 19.53
N PHE A 15 2.82 -0.47 18.81
CA PHE A 15 1.82 -0.78 17.78
C PHE A 15 0.52 -1.36 18.35
N LYS A 16 0.55 -1.95 19.55
CA LYS A 16 -0.63 -2.62 20.14
C LYS A 16 -1.85 -1.70 20.28
N PRO A 17 -1.73 -0.44 20.75
CA PRO A 17 -2.87 0.47 20.83
C PRO A 17 -3.49 0.75 19.46
N VAL A 18 -2.65 0.95 18.44
CA VAL A 18 -3.10 1.24 17.06
C VAL A 18 -3.81 0.03 16.46
N VAL A 19 -3.21 -1.17 16.57
CA VAL A 19 -3.83 -2.41 16.08
C VAL A 19 -5.16 -2.68 16.77
N ARG A 20 -5.25 -2.46 18.10
CA ARG A 20 -6.50 -2.62 18.86
C ARG A 20 -7.56 -1.63 18.38
N LYS A 21 -7.19 -0.36 18.18
CA LYS A 21 -8.08 0.69 17.67
C LYS A 21 -8.64 0.32 16.29
N LEU A 22 -7.77 -0.07 15.36
CA LEU A 22 -8.16 -0.52 14.02
C LEU A 22 -9.10 -1.72 14.07
N SER A 23 -8.80 -2.72 14.89
CA SER A 23 -9.65 -3.91 15.05
C SER A 23 -11.05 -3.54 15.58
N GLN A 24 -11.13 -2.59 16.53
CA GLN A 24 -12.42 -2.10 17.03
C GLN A 24 -13.21 -1.34 15.96
N GLN A 25 -12.55 -0.50 15.17
CA GLN A 25 -13.18 0.23 14.07
C GLN A 25 -13.70 -0.70 12.98
N LEU A 26 -12.88 -1.66 12.53
CA LEU A 26 -13.29 -2.68 11.56
C LEU A 26 -14.51 -3.46 12.06
N ARG A 27 -14.51 -3.87 13.34
CA ARG A 27 -15.67 -4.54 13.96
C ARG A 27 -16.92 -3.65 13.95
N GLY A 28 -16.78 -2.37 14.24
CA GLY A 28 -17.88 -1.39 14.17
C GLY A 28 -18.47 -1.24 12.76
N LEU A 29 -17.67 -1.51 11.73
CA LEU A 29 -18.10 -1.55 10.33
C LEU A 29 -18.66 -2.91 9.89
N GLY A 30 -18.74 -3.90 10.79
CA GLY A 30 -19.16 -5.26 10.48
C GLY A 30 -18.09 -6.11 9.78
N VAL A 31 -16.82 -5.65 9.78
CA VAL A 31 -15.71 -6.33 9.12
C VAL A 31 -14.91 -7.15 10.14
N SER A 32 -14.76 -8.45 9.88
CA SER A 32 -13.91 -9.32 10.70
C SER A 32 -12.44 -9.00 10.47
N SER A 33 -11.65 -8.95 11.54
CA SER A 33 -10.21 -8.70 11.49
C SER A 33 -9.40 -9.81 12.16
N ARG A 34 -8.27 -10.20 11.58
CA ARG A 34 -7.27 -11.09 12.18
C ARG A 34 -5.97 -10.33 12.39
N VAL A 35 -5.29 -10.52 13.51
CA VAL A 35 -3.97 -9.93 13.78
C VAL A 35 -2.90 -11.00 13.61
N ASP A 36 -1.83 -10.70 12.87
CA ASP A 36 -0.61 -11.52 12.83
C ASP A 36 0.59 -10.67 13.28
N ASP A 37 0.87 -10.72 14.58
CA ASP A 37 2.01 -10.08 15.25
C ASP A 37 3.16 -11.07 15.52
N SER A 38 3.18 -12.20 14.80
CA SER A 38 4.24 -13.20 14.95
C SER A 38 5.62 -12.63 14.59
N SER A 39 6.68 -13.23 15.14
CA SER A 39 8.07 -12.85 14.86
C SER A 39 8.54 -13.18 13.43
N ALA A 40 7.66 -13.72 12.59
CA ALA A 40 7.96 -14.04 11.21
C ALA A 40 8.11 -12.76 10.35
N SER A 41 8.89 -12.86 9.27
CA SER A 41 9.01 -11.76 8.31
C SER A 41 7.64 -11.37 7.74
N ILE A 42 7.48 -10.10 7.38
CA ILE A 42 6.20 -9.57 6.88
C ILE A 42 5.69 -10.35 5.66
N GLY A 43 6.58 -10.75 4.74
CA GLY A 43 6.22 -11.58 3.59
C GLY A 43 5.69 -12.96 3.98
N LYS A 44 6.26 -13.60 5.02
CA LYS A 44 5.81 -14.91 5.50
C LYS A 44 4.45 -14.82 6.20
N ARG A 45 4.20 -13.69 6.89
CA ARG A 45 2.88 -13.38 7.47
C ARG A 45 1.82 -13.20 6.39
N TYR A 46 2.13 -12.49 5.30
CA TYR A 46 1.21 -12.42 4.16
C TYR A 46 0.96 -13.77 3.52
N SER A 47 2.01 -14.51 3.13
CA SER A 47 1.86 -15.84 2.49
C SER A 47 0.91 -16.76 3.26
N ARG A 48 1.09 -16.87 4.57
CA ARG A 48 0.23 -17.70 5.43
C ARG A 48 -1.23 -17.25 5.40
N ASN A 49 -1.49 -15.95 5.38
CA ASN A 49 -2.85 -15.42 5.42
C ASN A 49 -3.51 -15.35 4.04
N ASP A 50 -2.70 -15.19 2.98
CA ASP A 50 -3.09 -15.29 1.58
C ASP A 50 -3.57 -16.73 1.29
N GLU A 51 -2.85 -17.74 1.79
CA GLU A 51 -3.27 -19.17 1.76
C GLU A 51 -4.58 -19.44 2.52
N LEU A 52 -4.88 -18.67 3.57
CA LEU A 52 -6.13 -18.72 4.31
C LEU A 52 -7.28 -17.94 3.64
N GLY A 53 -7.04 -17.39 2.45
CA GLY A 53 -8.05 -16.66 1.67
C GLY A 53 -8.33 -15.25 2.17
N THR A 54 -7.40 -14.61 2.89
CA THR A 54 -7.55 -13.21 3.32
C THR A 54 -7.31 -12.27 2.13
N PRO A 55 -8.31 -11.51 1.65
CA PRO A 55 -8.16 -10.69 0.44
C PRO A 55 -7.38 -9.39 0.70
N LEU A 56 -7.45 -8.84 1.91
CA LEU A 56 -6.89 -7.53 2.25
C LEU A 56 -5.99 -7.59 3.48
N GLY A 57 -4.90 -6.82 3.46
CA GLY A 57 -4.00 -6.66 4.60
C GLY A 57 -3.69 -5.20 4.91
N ILE A 58 -3.76 -4.81 6.19
CA ILE A 58 -3.39 -3.49 6.69
C ILE A 58 -2.08 -3.60 7.46
N THR A 59 -1.08 -2.83 7.07
CA THR A 59 0.22 -2.75 7.74
C THR A 59 0.26 -1.54 8.65
N VAL A 60 0.72 -1.75 9.88
CA VAL A 60 1.01 -0.69 10.86
C VAL A 60 2.52 -0.63 11.04
N ASP A 61 3.14 0.48 10.65
CA ASP A 61 4.59 0.69 10.74
C ASP A 61 4.93 1.90 11.61
N PHE A 62 6.21 2.25 11.70
CA PHE A 62 6.66 3.40 12.48
C PHE A 62 6.13 4.73 11.96
N GLN A 63 5.85 4.84 10.67
CA GLN A 63 5.27 6.05 10.10
C GLN A 63 3.81 6.20 10.57
N THR A 64 3.07 5.11 10.74
CA THR A 64 1.74 5.14 11.37
C THR A 64 1.76 5.82 12.75
N LEU A 65 2.81 5.62 13.53
CA LEU A 65 2.93 6.25 14.86
C LEU A 65 3.22 7.75 14.77
N GLN A 66 3.76 8.24 13.65
CA GLN A 66 4.14 9.63 13.45
C GLN A 66 3.02 10.46 12.80
N ASP A 67 2.38 9.92 11.76
CA ASP A 67 1.44 10.66 10.91
C ASP A 67 0.02 10.04 10.87
N GLY A 68 -0.21 8.91 11.56
CA GLY A 68 -1.50 8.23 11.58
C GLY A 68 -1.90 7.58 10.24
N THR A 69 -0.96 7.43 9.30
CA THR A 69 -1.21 6.75 8.03
C THR A 69 -0.90 5.27 8.11
N VAL A 70 -1.73 4.46 7.46
CA VAL A 70 -1.57 3.01 7.37
C VAL A 70 -1.52 2.58 5.91
N THR A 71 -0.90 1.43 5.67
CA THR A 71 -0.79 0.86 4.33
C THR A 71 -1.81 -0.24 4.16
N LEU A 72 -2.62 -0.17 3.10
CA LEU A 72 -3.53 -1.24 2.67
C LEU A 72 -2.88 -1.98 1.50
N ARG A 73 -2.87 -3.31 1.58
CA ARG A 73 -2.39 -4.24 0.56
C ARG A 73 -3.54 -5.07 0.02
N ASP A 74 -3.56 -5.21 -1.30
CA ASP A 74 -4.39 -6.19 -2.00
C ASP A 74 -3.61 -7.48 -2.25
N ARG A 75 -4.28 -8.62 -2.03
CA ARG A 75 -3.66 -9.94 -2.18
C ARG A 75 -3.46 -10.32 -3.64
N ASP A 76 -4.42 -10.01 -4.51
CA ASP A 76 -4.42 -10.48 -5.90
C ASP A 76 -3.42 -9.70 -6.77
N SER A 77 -3.41 -8.37 -6.66
CA SER A 77 -2.50 -7.49 -7.40
C SER A 77 -1.15 -7.31 -6.71
N THR A 78 -1.04 -7.64 -5.42
CA THR A 78 0.11 -7.33 -4.55
C THR A 78 0.42 -5.83 -4.40
N ALA A 79 -0.47 -4.97 -4.90
CA ALA A 79 -0.31 -3.52 -4.81
C ALA A 79 -0.58 -3.00 -3.40
N GLN A 80 -0.03 -1.82 -3.11
CA GLN A 80 -0.11 -1.19 -1.79
C GLN A 80 -0.46 0.29 -1.92
N VAL A 81 -1.40 0.76 -1.11
CA VAL A 81 -1.78 2.17 -1.04
C VAL A 81 -1.62 2.66 0.40
N ARG A 82 -1.24 3.93 0.56
CA ARG A 82 -1.03 4.52 1.89
C ARG A 82 -1.90 5.75 2.06
N ALA A 83 -2.67 5.79 3.13
CA ALA A 83 -3.50 6.94 3.45
C ALA A 83 -3.78 7.01 4.96
N GLY A 84 -4.44 8.10 5.38
CA GLY A 84 -4.92 8.21 6.75
C GLY A 84 -5.90 7.09 7.10
N GLU A 85 -5.88 6.69 8.37
CA GLU A 85 -6.69 5.61 8.95
C GLU A 85 -8.15 5.61 8.45
N ALA A 86 -8.84 6.76 8.51
CA ALA A 86 -10.23 6.89 8.08
C ALA A 86 -10.45 6.51 6.62
N LYS A 87 -9.59 7.00 5.70
CA LYS A 87 -9.70 6.68 4.27
C LYS A 87 -9.49 5.20 4.00
N ILE A 88 -8.59 4.56 4.75
CA ILE A 88 -8.31 3.13 4.59
C ILE A 88 -9.48 2.29 5.09
N LEU A 89 -10.11 2.70 6.20
CA LEU A 89 -11.32 2.03 6.70
C LEU A 89 -12.49 2.14 5.71
N ASP A 90 -12.69 3.32 5.10
CA ASP A 90 -13.70 3.52 4.07
C ASP A 90 -13.42 2.68 2.81
N ALA A 91 -12.15 2.61 2.39
CA ALA A 91 -11.73 1.76 1.27
C ALA A 91 -11.99 0.27 1.57
N VAL A 92 -11.61 -0.21 2.75
CA VAL A 92 -11.84 -1.59 3.18
C VAL A 92 -13.33 -1.92 3.19
N ARG A 93 -14.17 -1.02 3.73
CA ARG A 93 -15.62 -1.19 3.71
C ARG A 93 -16.14 -1.33 2.29
N SER A 94 -15.73 -0.43 1.40
CA SER A 94 -16.17 -0.41 -0.01
C SER A 94 -15.71 -1.64 -0.81
N LEU A 95 -14.57 -2.22 -0.44
CA LEU A 95 -14.06 -3.46 -1.05
C LEU A 95 -14.79 -4.69 -0.50
N VAL A 96 -15.13 -4.69 0.79
CA VAL A 96 -15.83 -5.79 1.47
C VAL A 96 -17.30 -5.88 1.07
N ASP A 97 -17.97 -4.75 0.88
CA ASP A 97 -19.36 -4.69 0.42
C ASP A 97 -19.50 -4.81 -1.11
N GLY A 98 -18.39 -4.78 -1.84
CA GLY A 98 -18.34 -4.90 -3.31
C GLY A 98 -18.77 -3.64 -4.06
N SER A 99 -18.92 -2.50 -3.37
CA SER A 99 -19.29 -1.22 -4.00
C SER A 99 -18.18 -0.60 -4.83
N LYS A 100 -16.91 -0.88 -4.50
CA LYS A 100 -15.73 -0.43 -5.26
C LYS A 100 -14.78 -1.58 -5.55
N SER A 101 -14.09 -1.51 -6.69
CA SER A 101 -12.96 -2.39 -7.01
C SER A 101 -11.64 -1.82 -6.47
N TRP A 102 -10.63 -2.68 -6.39
CA TRP A 102 -9.28 -2.26 -6.01
C TRP A 102 -8.73 -1.15 -6.93
N ASP A 103 -8.92 -1.27 -8.24
CA ASP A 103 -8.47 -0.26 -9.21
C ASP A 103 -9.02 1.14 -8.92
N ALA A 104 -10.29 1.24 -8.50
CA ALA A 104 -10.89 2.51 -8.13
C ALA A 104 -10.22 3.12 -6.89
N ILE A 105 -9.95 2.29 -5.87
CA ILE A 105 -9.24 2.70 -4.65
C ILE A 105 -7.79 3.11 -4.97
N ALA A 106 -7.11 2.35 -5.82
CA ALA A 106 -5.73 2.61 -6.22
C ALA A 106 -5.57 3.87 -7.08
N ALA A 107 -6.63 4.29 -7.78
CA ALA A 107 -6.68 5.57 -8.48
C ALA A 107 -6.93 6.77 -7.54
N GLU A 108 -7.66 6.56 -6.44
CA GLU A 108 -7.99 7.61 -5.47
C GLU A 108 -6.89 7.86 -4.42
N LEU A 109 -6.10 6.83 -4.09
CA LEU A 109 -5.07 6.89 -3.05
C LEU A 109 -3.66 6.86 -3.62
N PRO A 110 -2.69 7.56 -3.00
CA PRO A 110 -1.32 7.54 -3.48
C PRO A 110 -0.75 6.12 -3.36
N ASN A 111 -0.40 5.56 -4.51
CA ASN A 111 0.16 4.22 -4.61
C ASN A 111 1.54 4.19 -3.96
N GLN A 112 1.69 3.36 -2.92
CA GLN A 112 2.99 3.10 -2.33
C GLN A 112 3.65 2.00 -3.15
N ARG A 113 4.39 2.38 -4.20
CA ARG A 113 5.30 1.42 -4.86
C ARG A 113 6.24 0.88 -3.80
N ALA A 114 6.25 -0.44 -3.63
CA ALA A 114 7.17 -1.13 -2.74
C ALA A 114 8.60 -0.67 -3.04
N GLN A 115 9.21 0.09 -2.12
CA GLN A 115 10.62 0.42 -2.19
C GLN A 115 11.41 -0.79 -1.70
N TRP A 116 11.36 -1.89 -2.46
CA TRP A 116 12.25 -3.03 -2.31
C TRP A 116 12.73 -3.49 -3.69
N GLY A 117 13.85 -2.91 -4.12
CA GLY A 117 14.73 -3.48 -5.14
C GLY A 117 14.27 -3.45 -6.60
N ARG A 118 14.24 -2.29 -7.25
CA ARG A 118 15.14 -1.96 -8.37
C ARG A 118 14.93 -0.55 -8.92
N ALA A 119 16.06 0.02 -9.30
CA ALA A 119 16.24 1.30 -9.97
C ALA A 119 15.54 1.37 -11.35
N SER A 120 15.28 2.63 -11.75
CA SER A 120 15.23 3.15 -13.11
C SER A 120 14.44 2.38 -14.18
N ASN A 121 13.26 2.90 -14.56
CA ASN A 121 13.11 3.59 -15.86
C ASN A 121 11.80 4.37 -15.88
N GLY A 122 11.88 5.70 -15.76
CA GLY A 122 10.78 6.59 -16.10
C GLY A 122 10.75 6.85 -17.61
N PRO A 123 9.60 7.24 -18.19
CA PRO A 123 9.51 7.48 -19.62
C PRO A 123 10.41 8.66 -20.01
N ARG A 124 11.28 8.45 -21.01
CA ARG A 124 12.10 9.50 -21.62
C ARG A 124 11.18 10.61 -22.13
N VAL A 125 11.12 11.71 -21.40
CA VAL A 125 10.53 12.96 -21.86
C VAL A 125 11.31 13.42 -23.09
N ALA A 126 10.64 13.48 -24.23
CA ALA A 126 11.17 14.09 -25.44
C ALA A 126 11.50 15.56 -25.16
N ARG A 127 12.78 15.93 -25.15
CA ARG A 127 13.19 17.33 -25.23
C ARG A 127 13.36 17.69 -26.70
N ARG A 128 12.41 18.46 -27.21
CA ARG A 128 12.61 19.37 -28.34
C ARG A 128 13.38 20.57 -27.83
N SER A 129 14.55 20.86 -28.38
CA SER A 129 15.09 22.23 -28.51
C SER A 129 16.18 22.22 -29.57
N ASP A 130 15.88 22.89 -30.68
CA ASP A 130 16.81 23.44 -31.67
C ASP A 130 18.07 24.06 -31.05
N VAL A 131 19.24 23.78 -31.63
CA VAL A 131 20.30 24.77 -31.87
C VAL A 131 21.06 24.35 -33.13
N ALA A 132 21.03 25.24 -34.12
CA ALA A 132 21.82 25.22 -35.33
C ALA A 132 23.28 25.64 -35.05
N GLU A 133 24.21 25.11 -35.84
CA GLU A 133 25.46 25.74 -36.34
C GLU A 133 26.55 24.67 -36.50
N THR A 134 27.01 24.46 -37.73
CA THR A 134 28.41 24.59 -38.16
C THR A 134 28.58 23.97 -39.54
N GLY A 135 29.03 24.77 -40.50
CA GLY A 135 29.29 24.32 -41.87
C GLY A 135 29.83 25.43 -42.76
N GLY A 136 30.81 26.18 -42.26
CA GLY A 136 31.59 27.13 -43.05
C GLY A 136 32.79 26.47 -43.73
N GLU A 137 32.97 26.84 -45.00
CA GLU A 137 34.19 26.86 -45.80
C GLU A 137 35.05 25.59 -45.98
N ARG A 138 35.16 25.17 -47.24
CA ARG A 138 36.44 24.87 -47.89
C ARG A 138 36.39 25.25 -49.38
N SER A 139 37.09 26.34 -49.70
CA SER A 139 37.74 26.63 -50.99
C SER A 139 39.26 26.62 -50.74
N PRO A 140 40.14 26.61 -51.75
CA PRO A 140 39.92 26.75 -53.19
C PRO A 140 40.05 25.45 -54.01
#